data_AF-A0A0F2NL07-F1
#
_entry.id   AF-A0A0F2NL07-F1
#
_cell.length_a   1.000
_cell.length_b   1.000
_cell.length_c   1.000
_cell.angle_alpha   90.00
_cell.angle_beta   90.00
_cell.angle_gamma   90.00
#
_symmetry.space_group_name_H-M   'P 1'
#
loop_
_entity.id
_entity.type
_entity.pdbx_description
1 polymer ?
#
loop_
_entity_poly.entity_id
_entity_poly.type
_entity_poly.pdbx_seq_one_letter_code
_entity_poly.pdbx_strand_id
1 'polypeptide(L)'
;MRNIIPYLTIFIGLSISSGCAVFNPYEEDFGCPGGDYGKCEKVKDAYEDSFVDDQEKFSPMVKTSKQQVAKESDGPVYDYQKQLYAEMKGIIGEAETPMLTPPKQMRLLVLDYVDNDKILYGYRYIYFVAEQERWILPLNQIQIPRSHAEKLFR
;
A
#
# COMPACT_ATOMS: atom_id res chain seq x y z
N MET A 1 -44.61 0.98 -47.05
CA MET A 1 -43.18 0.91 -46.66
C MET A 1 -42.63 2.29 -46.23
N ARG A 2 -43.29 3.01 -45.30
CA ARG A 2 -42.88 4.38 -44.89
C ARG A 2 -42.67 4.54 -43.37
N ASN A 3 -42.97 3.50 -42.59
CA ASN A 3 -42.90 3.50 -41.12
C ASN A 3 -41.73 2.64 -40.56
N ILE A 4 -40.89 2.05 -41.42
CA ILE A 4 -39.77 1.18 -41.02
C ILE A 4 -38.45 1.98 -40.89
N ILE A 5 -38.39 3.11 -41.60
CA ILE A 5 -37.24 4.03 -41.63
C ILE A 5 -36.88 4.58 -40.23
N PRO A 6 -37.81 5.02 -39.35
CA PRO A 6 -37.43 5.55 -38.05
C PRO A 6 -36.87 4.47 -37.11
N TYR A 7 -37.32 3.22 -37.23
CA TYR A 7 -36.79 2.11 -36.44
C TYR A 7 -35.38 1.71 -36.91
N LEU A 8 -35.11 1.77 -38.22
CA LEU A 8 -33.78 1.52 -38.77
C LEU A 8 -32.76 2.57 -38.29
N THR A 9 -33.15 3.85 -38.24
CA THR A 9 -32.27 4.93 -37.75
C THR A 9 -31.97 4.83 -36.25
N ILE A 10 -32.93 4.37 -35.45
CA ILE A 10 -32.71 4.12 -34.01
C ILE A 10 -31.78 2.92 -33.81
N PHE A 11 -31.93 1.85 -34.60
CA PHE A 11 -31.08 0.66 -34.53
C PHE A 11 -29.62 0.97 -34.93
N ILE A 12 -29.41 1.81 -35.95
CA ILE A 12 -28.07 2.26 -36.38
C ILE A 12 -27.44 3.18 -35.33
N GLY A 13 -28.22 4.09 -34.72
CA GLY A 13 -27.72 4.96 -33.65
C GLY A 13 -27.30 4.20 -32.39
N LEU A 14 -28.01 3.12 -32.05
CA LEU A 14 -27.69 2.30 -30.87
C LEU A 14 -26.40 1.50 -31.05
N SER A 15 -26.10 1.00 -32.26
CA SER A 15 -24.87 0.25 -32.56
C SER A 15 -23.59 1.10 -32.50
N ILE A 16 -23.68 2.43 -32.65
CA ILE A 16 -22.50 3.32 -32.60
C ILE A 16 -22.09 3.64 -31.16
N SER A 17 -22.93 3.31 -30.17
CA SER A 17 -22.68 3.59 -28.75
C SER A 17 -21.98 2.45 -27.97
N SER A 18 -21.79 1.29 -28.57
CA SER A 18 -21.07 0.17 -27.93
C SER A 18 -19.57 0.20 -28.24
N GLY A 19 -18.81 0.98 -27.46
CA GLY A 19 -17.45 0.61 -27.05
C GLY A 19 -16.28 1.41 -27.65
N CYS A 20 -15.62 2.22 -26.82
CA CYS A 20 -14.34 2.89 -27.11
C CYS A 20 -13.10 1.98 -26.96
N ALA A 21 -13.26 0.65 -26.91
CA ALA A 21 -12.12 -0.28 -26.76
C ALA A 21 -11.30 -0.45 -28.04
N VAL A 22 -11.82 -0.04 -29.20
CA VAL A 22 -11.14 -0.12 -30.51
C VAL A 22 -10.04 0.95 -30.65
N PHE A 23 -10.08 2.03 -29.87
CA PHE A 23 -9.12 3.13 -29.92
C PHE A 23 -8.02 3.04 -28.84
N ASN A 24 -7.69 1.85 -28.34
CA ASN A 24 -6.47 1.67 -27.57
C ASN A 24 -5.30 1.35 -28.53
N PRO A 25 -4.38 2.30 -28.82
CA PRO A 25 -3.26 2.08 -29.73
C PRO A 25 -2.10 1.31 -29.07
N TYR A 26 -2.28 0.85 -27.82
CA TYR A 26 -1.29 0.09 -27.07
C TYR A 26 -1.69 -1.39 -27.05
N GLU A 27 -0.75 -2.27 -27.42
CA GLU A 27 -0.90 -3.71 -27.20
C GLU A 27 -0.91 -3.98 -25.68
N GLU A 28 -1.84 -4.80 -25.20
CA GLU A 28 -1.90 -5.22 -23.78
C GLU A 28 -0.81 -6.25 -23.43
N ASP A 29 0.10 -6.49 -24.37
CA ASP A 29 1.18 -7.46 -24.30
C ASP A 29 2.40 -6.74 -23.74
N PHE A 30 2.42 -6.56 -22.42
CA PHE A 30 3.58 -6.04 -21.72
C PHE A 30 4.75 -6.97 -22.00
N GLY A 31 5.76 -6.48 -22.72
CA GLY A 31 6.94 -7.26 -23.05
C GLY A 31 7.57 -7.81 -21.78
N CYS A 32 7.63 -9.13 -21.65
CA CYS A 32 8.35 -9.80 -20.57
C CYS A 32 9.71 -10.28 -21.05
N PRO A 33 10.75 -9.44 -21.02
CA PRO A 33 12.11 -9.91 -20.89
C PRO A 33 12.33 -10.34 -19.43
N GLY A 34 12.82 -11.57 -19.23
CA GLY A 34 12.72 -12.33 -17.99
C GLY A 34 13.21 -11.66 -16.70
N GLY A 35 12.55 -12.05 -15.60
CA GLY A 35 12.98 -11.91 -14.21
C GLY A 35 12.25 -12.98 -13.37
N ASP A 36 13.01 -13.76 -12.60
CA ASP A 36 12.67 -15.11 -12.10
C ASP A 36 11.61 -15.20 -10.97
N TYR A 37 10.64 -14.30 -10.89
CA TYR A 37 9.70 -14.28 -9.75
C TYR A 37 8.20 -14.19 -10.10
N GLY A 38 7.80 -14.51 -11.34
CA GLY A 38 6.37 -14.55 -11.69
C GLY A 38 6.06 -15.16 -13.06
N LYS A 39 4.80 -15.59 -13.26
CA LYS A 39 4.29 -15.97 -14.58
C LYS A 39 4.10 -14.68 -15.39
N CYS A 40 4.66 -14.62 -16.58
CA CYS A 40 4.38 -13.53 -17.49
C CYS A 40 2.99 -13.74 -18.10
N GLU A 41 2.04 -12.88 -17.75
CA GLU A 41 0.65 -12.95 -18.21
C GLU A 41 0.09 -11.56 -18.43
N LYS A 42 -0.97 -11.48 -19.24
CA LYS A 42 -1.66 -10.21 -19.49
C LYS A 42 -2.50 -9.83 -18.26
N VAL A 43 -2.78 -8.54 -18.12
CA VAL A 43 -3.52 -8.00 -16.97
C VAL A 43 -4.91 -8.64 -16.84
N LYS A 44 -5.58 -8.90 -17.97
CA LYS A 44 -6.89 -9.55 -17.98
C LYS A 44 -6.80 -11.00 -17.48
N ASP A 45 -5.80 -11.73 -17.93
CA ASP A 45 -5.60 -13.13 -17.53
C ASP A 45 -5.27 -13.22 -16.03
N ALA A 46 -4.41 -12.32 -15.52
CA ALA A 46 -4.10 -12.23 -14.10
C ALA A 46 -5.33 -11.87 -13.24
N TYR A 47 -6.23 -11.03 -13.76
CA TYR A 47 -7.49 -10.70 -13.09
C TYR A 47 -8.43 -11.89 -13.02
N GLU A 48 -8.58 -12.63 -14.12
CA GLU A 48 -9.40 -13.85 -14.15
C GLU A 48 -8.84 -14.93 -13.20
N ASP A 49 -7.51 -15.08 -13.17
CA ASP A 49 -6.82 -16.00 -12.27
C ASP A 49 -6.95 -15.61 -10.79
N SER A 50 -7.18 -14.33 -10.47
CA SER A 50 -7.35 -13.86 -9.08
C SER A 50 -8.65 -14.33 -8.41
N PHE A 51 -9.64 -14.73 -9.19
CA PHE A 51 -10.90 -15.28 -8.66
C PHE A 51 -10.80 -16.76 -8.30
N VAL A 52 -9.76 -17.44 -8.80
CA VAL A 52 -9.50 -18.85 -8.48
C VAL A 52 -8.71 -18.88 -7.18
N ASP A 53 -9.35 -19.33 -6.09
CA ASP A 53 -8.73 -19.50 -4.77
C ASP A 53 -7.81 -20.74 -4.76
N ASP A 54 -6.74 -20.67 -5.56
CA ASP A 54 -5.65 -21.63 -5.57
C ASP A 54 -4.44 -21.01 -4.85
N GLN A 55 -4.44 -21.10 -3.53
CA GLN A 55 -3.31 -20.64 -2.68
C GLN A 55 -1.96 -21.31 -3.04
N GLU A 56 -2.02 -22.48 -3.67
CA GLU A 56 -0.86 -23.20 -4.22
C GLU A 56 -0.26 -22.51 -5.46
N LYS A 57 -1.05 -21.79 -6.26
CA LYS A 57 -0.63 -21.18 -7.53
C LYS A 57 0.14 -19.87 -7.32
N PHE A 58 -0.15 -19.15 -6.24
CA PHE A 58 0.43 -17.84 -5.91
C PHE A 58 1.57 -17.89 -4.88
N SER A 59 1.86 -19.08 -4.32
CA SER A 59 3.02 -19.26 -3.45
C SER A 59 4.29 -19.42 -4.31
N PRO A 60 5.28 -18.53 -4.22
CA PRO A 60 6.55 -18.65 -4.95
C PRO A 60 7.37 -19.91 -4.60
N MET A 61 6.90 -20.73 -3.65
CA MET A 61 7.56 -21.94 -3.17
C MET A 61 6.88 -23.27 -3.58
N VAL A 62 5.71 -23.26 -4.22
CA VAL A 62 4.93 -24.50 -4.38
C VAL A 62 5.32 -25.33 -5.61
N LYS A 63 5.95 -24.73 -6.62
CA LYS A 63 6.49 -25.48 -7.77
C LYS A 63 7.74 -26.32 -7.44
N THR A 64 8.17 -26.35 -6.17
CA THR A 64 9.23 -27.23 -5.65
C THR A 64 8.67 -28.30 -4.70
N SER A 65 7.40 -28.74 -4.88
CA SER A 65 6.79 -29.74 -3.98
C SER A 65 6.32 -31.03 -4.65
N LYS A 66 6.21 -31.10 -5.99
CA LYS A 66 5.80 -32.35 -6.68
C LYS A 66 6.85 -33.01 -7.57
N GLN A 67 8.04 -32.44 -7.68
CA GLN A 67 9.22 -33.19 -8.07
C GLN A 67 10.42 -32.67 -7.31
N GLN A 68 11.03 -33.57 -6.53
CA GLN A 68 12.25 -33.37 -5.75
C GLN A 68 11.97 -32.49 -4.52
N VAL A 69 11.85 -33.04 -3.31
CA VAL A 69 13.01 -33.37 -2.46
C VAL A 69 14.33 -32.99 -3.15
N ALA A 70 14.49 -31.72 -3.48
CA ALA A 70 15.73 -31.14 -3.93
C ALA A 70 16.62 -31.15 -2.70
N LYS A 71 17.66 -31.99 -2.75
CA LYS A 71 18.83 -31.84 -1.89
C LYS A 71 19.16 -30.36 -1.83
N GLU A 72 19.35 -29.87 -0.61
CA GLU A 72 20.08 -28.65 -0.28
C GLU A 72 21.20 -28.46 -1.30
N SER A 73 20.99 -27.53 -2.25
CA SER A 73 21.94 -27.30 -3.33
C SER A 73 23.09 -26.50 -2.76
N ASP A 74 24.06 -27.25 -2.25
CA ASP A 74 25.33 -26.81 -1.68
C ASP A 74 26.23 -26.26 -2.80
N GLY A 75 25.82 -25.13 -3.38
CA GLY A 75 26.56 -24.38 -4.39
C GLY A 75 27.08 -23.06 -3.82
N PRO A 76 28.26 -22.56 -4.26
CA PRO A 76 28.89 -21.35 -3.70
C PRO A 76 28.03 -20.07 -3.82
N VAL A 77 27.05 -20.08 -4.72
CA VAL A 77 26.06 -19.00 -4.94
C VAL A 77 25.01 -18.96 -3.81
N TYR A 78 24.63 -20.10 -3.23
CA TYR A 78 23.67 -20.12 -2.12
C TYR A 78 24.29 -19.66 -0.79
N ASP A 79 25.60 -19.82 -0.63
CA ASP A 79 26.32 -19.45 0.60
C ASP A 79 26.44 -17.92 0.76
N TYR A 80 26.78 -17.18 -0.31
CA TYR A 80 26.85 -15.71 -0.21
C TYR A 80 25.50 -15.08 0.09
N GLN A 81 24.41 -15.59 -0.50
CA GLN A 81 23.07 -15.06 -0.26
C GLN A 81 22.67 -15.30 1.19
N LYS A 82 22.95 -16.49 1.72
CA LYS A 82 22.66 -16.85 3.10
C LYS A 82 23.41 -15.96 4.09
N GLN A 83 24.68 -15.66 3.82
CA GLN A 83 25.48 -14.74 4.64
C GLN A 83 24.96 -13.30 4.56
N LEU A 84 24.68 -12.79 3.36
CA LEU A 84 24.11 -11.45 3.16
C LEU A 84 22.77 -11.27 3.89
N TYR A 85 21.87 -12.26 3.76
CA TYR A 85 20.57 -12.23 4.44
C TYR A 85 20.73 -12.39 5.96
N ALA A 86 21.73 -13.12 6.45
CA ALA A 86 22.03 -13.23 7.86
C ALA A 86 22.54 -11.91 8.46
N GLU A 87 23.44 -11.21 7.75
CA GLU A 87 23.91 -9.88 8.13
C GLU A 87 22.77 -8.86 8.14
N MET A 88 21.98 -8.82 7.06
CA MET A 88 20.83 -7.92 6.96
C MET A 88 19.79 -8.20 8.06
N LYS A 89 19.58 -9.47 8.43
CA LYS A 89 18.71 -9.85 9.54
C LYS A 89 19.23 -9.35 10.89
N GLY A 90 20.55 -9.32 11.09
CA GLY A 90 21.16 -8.70 12.27
C GLY A 90 20.83 -7.22 12.38
N ILE A 91 20.99 -6.48 11.28
CA ILE A 91 20.68 -5.04 11.21
C ILE A 91 19.18 -4.77 11.43
N ILE A 92 18.29 -5.61 10.89
CA ILE A 92 16.84 -5.50 11.08
C ILE A 92 16.43 -5.84 12.53
N GLY A 93 17.14 -6.77 13.18
CA GLY A 93 16.86 -7.18 14.56
C GLY A 93 17.42 -6.24 15.63
N GLU A 94 18.42 -5.43 15.31
CA GLU A 94 19.18 -4.62 16.28
C GLU A 94 18.60 -3.21 16.51
N ALA A 95 17.68 -2.75 15.67
CA ALA A 95 17.03 -1.45 15.85
C ALA A 95 15.54 -1.62 16.13
N GLU A 96 15.15 -1.46 17.40
CA GLU A 96 13.75 -1.14 17.73
C GLU A 96 13.44 0.23 17.12
N THR A 97 12.61 0.26 16.07
CA THR A 97 12.28 1.50 15.38
C THR A 97 11.60 2.45 16.35
N PRO A 98 12.12 3.68 16.52
CA PRO A 98 11.52 4.60 17.46
C PRO A 98 10.13 4.95 16.95
N MET A 99 9.11 4.67 17.75
CA MET A 99 7.74 4.93 17.35
C MET A 99 7.40 6.38 17.67
N LEU A 100 6.93 7.11 16.64
CA LEU A 100 6.37 8.44 16.81
C LEU A 100 4.93 8.30 17.31
N THR A 101 4.61 8.86 18.46
CA THR A 101 3.22 8.88 18.92
C THR A 101 2.43 9.90 18.12
N PRO A 102 1.22 9.54 17.66
CA PRO A 102 0.34 10.53 17.05
C PRO A 102 -0.05 11.61 18.08
N PRO A 103 -0.24 12.86 17.64
CA PRO A 103 -0.66 13.94 18.52
C PRO A 103 -2.08 13.69 19.02
N LYS A 104 -2.35 13.99 20.30
CA LYS A 104 -3.70 13.92 20.83
C LYS A 104 -4.41 15.24 20.59
N GLN A 105 -5.48 15.19 19.82
CA GLN A 105 -6.31 16.35 19.50
C GLN A 105 -7.55 16.35 20.38
N MET A 106 -7.88 17.53 20.91
CA MET A 106 -9.11 17.75 21.67
C MET A 106 -10.06 18.60 20.83
N ARG A 107 -11.36 18.28 20.95
CA ARG A 107 -12.45 19.00 20.29
C ARG A 107 -13.38 19.59 21.33
N LEU A 108 -13.47 20.92 21.35
CA LEU A 108 -14.42 21.64 22.19
C LEU A 108 -15.64 22.02 21.34
N LEU A 109 -16.83 21.58 21.75
CA LEU A 109 -18.10 22.04 21.18
C LEU A 109 -18.51 23.34 21.88
N VAL A 110 -18.49 24.43 21.13
CA VAL A 110 -19.12 25.69 21.55
C VAL A 110 -20.55 25.66 21.02
N LEU A 111 -21.52 25.71 21.92
CA LEU A 111 -22.94 25.78 21.58
C LEU A 111 -23.33 27.20 21.18
N ASP A 112 -24.53 27.34 20.63
CA ASP A 112 -25.08 28.64 20.23
C ASP A 112 -25.15 29.60 21.43
N TYR A 113 -24.65 30.81 21.26
CA TYR A 113 -24.75 31.87 22.27
C TYR A 113 -24.92 33.25 21.62
N VAL A 114 -25.51 34.15 22.38
CA VAL A 114 -25.67 35.56 21.96
C VAL A 114 -24.67 36.39 22.76
N ASP A 115 -23.87 37.18 22.06
CA ASP A 115 -22.91 38.10 22.68
C ASP A 115 -23.61 39.40 23.15
N ASN A 116 -22.90 40.23 23.90
CA ASN A 116 -23.40 41.50 24.43
C ASN A 116 -23.90 42.45 23.34
N ASP A 117 -23.30 42.37 22.15
CA ASP A 117 -23.70 43.13 20.96
C ASP A 117 -24.93 42.52 20.24
N LYS A 118 -25.61 41.55 20.87
CA LYS A 118 -26.79 40.84 20.34
C LYS A 118 -26.52 40.07 19.05
N ILE A 119 -25.28 39.69 18.82
CA ILE A 119 -24.87 38.84 17.70
C ILE A 119 -25.02 37.39 18.12
N LEU A 120 -25.78 36.61 17.35
CA LEU A 120 -25.89 35.17 17.54
C LEU A 120 -24.69 34.48 16.90
N TYR A 121 -23.89 33.82 17.73
CA TYR A 121 -22.86 32.90 17.29
C TYR A 121 -23.45 31.50 17.26
N GLY A 122 -23.42 30.87 16.08
CA GLY A 122 -23.82 29.47 15.92
C GLY A 122 -22.77 28.49 16.46
N TYR A 123 -23.17 27.21 16.55
CA TYR A 123 -22.35 26.17 17.12
C TYR A 123 -21.09 25.97 16.27
N ARG A 124 -19.97 25.76 16.95
CA ARG A 124 -18.68 25.54 16.28
C ARG A 124 -17.80 24.63 17.09
N TYR A 125 -16.97 23.88 16.38
CA TYR A 125 -15.92 23.09 16.97
C TYR A 125 -14.60 23.84 16.96
N ILE A 126 -13.97 23.92 18.12
CA ILE A 126 -12.60 24.42 18.24
C ILE A 126 -11.70 23.21 18.48
N TYR A 127 -10.72 23.04 17.60
CA TYR A 127 -9.74 21.96 17.67
C TYR A 127 -8.43 22.53 18.20
N PHE A 128 -7.82 21.84 19.16
CA PHE A 128 -6.46 22.15 19.59
C PHE A 128 -5.70 20.87 19.91
N VAL A 129 -4.38 20.95 19.73
CA VAL A 129 -3.45 19.86 20.04
C VAL A 129 -3.18 19.91 21.53
N ALA A 130 -3.61 18.89 22.27
CA ALA A 130 -3.43 18.79 23.71
C ALA A 130 -2.08 18.14 24.08
N GLU A 131 -1.64 17.18 23.26
CA GLU A 131 -0.34 16.54 23.41
C GLU A 131 0.36 16.51 22.05
N GLN A 132 1.56 17.09 21.99
CA GLN A 132 2.41 17.08 20.81
C GLN A 132 3.01 15.68 20.59
N GLU A 133 3.39 15.40 19.35
CA GLU A 133 4.09 14.20 18.98
C GLU A 133 5.43 14.10 19.74
N ARG A 134 5.72 12.90 20.25
CA ARG A 134 6.99 12.58 20.90
C ARG A 134 7.50 11.24 20.43
N TRP A 135 8.81 11.14 20.33
CA TRP A 135 9.48 9.87 20.09
C TRP A 135 9.41 9.02 21.36
N ILE A 136 8.87 7.81 21.25
CA ILE A 136 9.01 6.81 22.29
C ILE A 136 10.26 5.99 21.94
N LEU A 137 11.27 6.11 22.79
CA LEU A 137 12.44 5.25 22.77
C LEU A 137 12.23 4.13 23.79
N PRO A 138 12.56 2.88 23.46
CA PRO A 138 12.58 1.80 24.43
C PRO A 138 13.64 2.10 25.50
N LEU A 139 13.24 2.01 26.77
CA LEU A 139 14.04 2.42 27.94
C LEU A 139 15.34 1.61 28.13
N ASN A 140 15.55 0.56 27.35
CA ASN A 140 16.71 -0.33 27.47
C ASN A 140 17.97 0.20 26.75
N GLN A 141 17.86 1.33 26.03
CA GLN A 141 18.96 1.86 25.19
C GLN A 141 19.49 3.22 25.67
N ILE A 142 18.97 3.76 26.78
CA ILE A 142 19.33 5.09 27.27
C ILE A 142 20.16 4.98 28.56
N GLN A 143 21.43 4.57 28.44
CA GLN A 143 22.46 5.07 29.35
C GLN A 143 22.98 6.39 28.76
N ILE A 144 22.29 7.51 29.00
CA ILE A 144 22.91 8.82 28.75
C ILE A 144 23.86 9.10 29.92
N PRO A 145 25.19 9.11 29.72
CA PRO A 145 26.07 9.67 30.73
C PRO A 145 25.70 11.13 30.90
N ARG A 146 25.29 11.48 32.14
CA ARG A 146 24.74 12.78 32.55
C ARG A 146 25.60 13.99 32.13
N SER A 147 26.86 13.78 31.78
CA SER A 147 27.83 14.80 31.34
C SER A 147 27.63 15.32 29.91
N HIS A 148 26.94 14.60 29.02
CA HIS A 148 26.76 15.02 27.62
C HIS A 148 25.41 15.72 27.35
N ALA A 149 24.42 15.57 28.23
CA ALA A 149 23.09 16.14 28.04
C ALA A 149 23.07 17.69 28.18
N GLU A 150 23.96 18.28 28.97
CA GLU A 150 24.03 19.74 29.17
C GLU A 150 24.57 20.51 27.95
N LYS A 151 25.20 19.83 26.97
CA LYS A 151 25.78 20.46 25.78
C LYS A 151 24.86 20.49 24.56
N LEU A 152 23.77 19.71 24.56
CA LEU A 152 22.90 19.55 23.38
C LEU A 152 21.66 20.44 23.40
N PHE A 153 21.38 21.13 24.51
CA PHE A 153 20.18 21.97 24.69
C PHE A 153 20.50 23.42 25.08
N ARG A 154 21.67 23.94 24.70
CA ARG A 154 21.98 25.37 24.78
C ARG A 154 22.18 25.94 23.38
#